data_AF-A0A643BYL4-F1
#
_entry.id   AF-A0A643BYL4-F1
#
_cell.length_a   1.000
_cell.length_b   1.000
_cell.length_c   1.000
_cell.angle_alpha   90.00
_cell.angle_beta   90.00
_cell.angle_gamma   90.00
#
_symmetry.space_group_name_H-M   'P 1'
#
loop_
_entity.id
_entity.type
_entity.pdbx_description
1 polymer ?
#
loop_
_entity_poly.entity_id
_entity_poly.type
_entity_poly.pdbx_seq_one_letter_code
_entity_poly.pdbx_strand_id
1 'polypeptide(L)'
;QPRGKLPEEVGQYHLKLFYILTFSCPISVLGEFLHPCEDDIVCKCTTDENKVPYFNAPVYLENKEQIGKVDEIFGQLRDFYFSVKLSENMKASSFKKLQKVSQVYDT
;
A
#
# COMPACT_ATOMS: atom_id res chain seq x y z
N GLN A 1 -37.68 26.98 24.71
CA GLN A 1 -36.26 26.79 24.33
C GLN A 1 -36.04 25.29 24.12
N PRO A 2 -35.55 24.84 22.96
CA PRO A 2 -35.39 23.42 22.69
C PRO A 2 -34.19 22.86 23.46
N ARG A 3 -34.42 21.71 24.11
CA ARG A 3 -33.39 20.93 24.80
C ARG A 3 -32.33 20.47 23.80
N GLY A 4 -31.10 20.97 23.95
CA GLY A 4 -29.95 20.52 23.18
C GLY A 4 -29.73 19.02 23.39
N LYS A 5 -29.76 18.24 22.31
CA LYS A 5 -29.41 16.83 22.32
C LYS A 5 -27.90 16.66 22.53
N LEU A 6 -27.54 15.59 23.22
CA LEU A 6 -26.23 15.24 23.80
C LEU A 6 -25.03 15.30 22.80
N PRO A 7 -23.80 15.49 23.32
CA PRO A 7 -22.54 15.55 22.56
C PRO A 7 -22.07 14.21 21.93
N GLU A 8 -22.79 13.11 22.11
CA GLU A 8 -22.38 11.78 21.60
C GLU A 8 -22.52 11.64 20.07
N GLU A 9 -23.53 12.28 19.46
CA GLU A 9 -23.74 12.19 18.01
C GLU A 9 -22.58 12.82 17.22
N VAL A 10 -22.01 13.93 17.70
CA VAL A 10 -20.91 14.65 17.01
C VAL A 10 -19.63 13.81 16.95
N GLY A 11 -19.32 13.09 18.04
CA GLY A 11 -18.18 12.16 18.07
C GLY A 11 -18.37 10.98 17.11
N GLN A 12 -19.61 10.49 16.96
CA GLN A 12 -19.91 9.41 16.04
C GLN A 12 -19.82 9.82 14.56
N TYR A 13 -20.21 11.05 14.20
CA TYR A 13 -20.00 11.59 12.85
C TYR A 13 -18.52 11.81 12.54
N HIS A 14 -17.73 12.32 13.49
CA HIS A 14 -16.29 12.45 13.31
C HIS A 14 -15.62 11.08 13.11
N LEU A 15 -15.96 10.09 13.94
CA LEU A 15 -15.47 8.72 13.77
C LEU A 15 -15.95 8.10 12.46
N LYS A 16 -17.20 8.35 12.03
CA LYS A 16 -17.73 7.88 10.74
C LYS A 16 -17.03 8.54 9.55
N LEU A 17 -16.80 9.86 9.58
CA LEU A 17 -16.07 10.55 8.52
C LEU A 17 -14.61 10.11 8.50
N PHE A 18 -13.98 9.96 9.66
CA PHE A 18 -12.64 9.42 9.76
C PHE A 18 -12.59 7.99 9.20
N TYR A 19 -13.57 7.14 9.52
CA TYR A 19 -13.71 5.80 8.99
C TYR A 19 -13.98 5.81 7.47
N ILE A 20 -14.85 6.69 6.95
CA ILE A 20 -15.15 6.77 5.51
C ILE A 20 -13.94 7.31 4.71
N LEU A 21 -13.25 8.33 5.22
CA LEU A 21 -12.05 8.89 4.59
C LEU A 21 -10.86 7.93 4.67
N THR A 22 -10.74 7.13 5.73
CA THR A 22 -9.67 6.12 5.87
C THR A 22 -10.00 4.77 5.22
N PHE A 23 -11.28 4.40 5.06
CA PHE A 23 -11.69 3.12 4.44
C PHE A 23 -11.98 3.20 2.95
N SER A 24 -12.07 4.39 2.35
CA SER A 24 -12.29 4.52 0.91
C SER A 24 -11.02 4.46 0.08
N CYS A 25 -9.84 4.32 0.67
CA CYS A 25 -8.58 4.20 -0.07
C CYS A 25 -8.50 2.82 -0.75
N PRO A 26 -8.68 2.71 -2.08
CA PRO A 26 -8.63 1.43 -2.76
C PRO A 26 -7.18 0.92 -2.78
N ILE A 27 -6.87 -0.06 -1.93
CA ILE A 27 -5.63 -0.82 -2.02
C ILE A 27 -5.68 -1.59 -3.34
N SER A 28 -4.78 -1.27 -4.26
CA SER A 28 -4.71 -1.92 -5.57
C SER A 28 -3.46 -2.80 -5.64
N VAL A 29 -3.60 -3.98 -6.26
CA VAL A 29 -2.50 -4.92 -6.43
C VAL A 29 -1.46 -4.31 -7.38
N LEU A 30 -0.23 -4.19 -6.89
CA LEU A 30 0.88 -3.57 -7.60
C LEU A 30 1.68 -4.60 -8.40
N GLY A 31 1.87 -5.78 -7.81
CA GLY A 31 2.70 -6.81 -8.40
C GLY A 31 3.01 -7.96 -7.46
N GLU A 32 4.00 -8.73 -7.86
CA GLU A 32 4.41 -9.95 -7.16
C GLU A 32 5.91 -9.90 -6.84
N PHE A 33 6.25 -10.36 -5.64
CA PHE A 33 7.63 -10.51 -5.22
C PHE A 33 8.38 -11.49 -6.13
N LEU A 34 9.56 -11.07 -6.58
CA LEU A 34 10.42 -11.83 -7.47
C LEU A 34 11.62 -12.44 -6.73
N HIS A 35 12.47 -11.60 -6.14
CA HIS A 35 13.66 -12.01 -5.39
C HIS A 35 14.15 -10.92 -4.43
N PRO A 36 14.87 -11.29 -3.35
CA PRO A 36 15.50 -10.31 -2.47
C PRO A 36 16.75 -9.71 -3.13
N CYS A 37 17.04 -8.44 -2.86
CA CYS A 37 18.22 -7.73 -3.33
C CYS A 37 18.78 -6.89 -2.17
N GLU A 38 19.80 -7.42 -1.49
CA GLU A 38 20.36 -6.82 -0.27
C GLU A 38 19.27 -6.60 0.80
N ASP A 39 19.06 -5.35 1.22
CA ASP A 39 18.05 -4.96 2.20
C ASP A 39 16.68 -4.65 1.57
N ASP A 40 16.60 -4.68 0.23
CA ASP A 40 15.40 -4.39 -0.55
C ASP A 40 14.81 -5.65 -1.18
N ILE A 41 13.61 -5.51 -1.72
CA ILE A 41 12.97 -6.56 -2.51
C ILE A 41 12.66 -6.06 -3.92
N VAL A 42 12.82 -6.95 -4.90
CA VAL A 42 12.43 -6.68 -6.28
C VAL A 42 11.11 -7.35 -6.56
N CYS A 43 10.17 -6.59 -7.11
CA CYS A 43 8.84 -7.04 -7.48
C CYS A 43 8.62 -6.85 -8.98
N LYS A 44 7.90 -7.79 -9.60
CA LYS A 44 7.41 -7.66 -10.98
C LYS A 44 6.03 -7.00 -10.95
N CYS A 45 5.82 -5.94 -11.72
CA CYS A 45 4.50 -5.35 -11.86
C CYS A 45 3.58 -6.31 -12.65
N THR A 46 2.37 -6.52 -12.13
CA THR A 46 1.34 -7.36 -12.78
C THR A 46 0.01 -6.63 -12.96
N THR A 47 0.01 -5.31 -12.79
CA THR A 47 -1.21 -4.49 -12.85
C THR A 47 -1.68 -4.32 -14.30
N ASP A 48 -2.97 -4.60 -14.55
CA ASP A 48 -3.58 -4.57 -15.90
C ASP A 48 -3.68 -3.16 -16.52
N GLU A 49 -3.59 -2.11 -15.70
CA GLU A 49 -3.87 -0.72 -16.11
C GLU A 49 -2.61 0.08 -16.51
N ASN A 50 -1.44 -0.54 -16.63
CA ASN A 50 -0.15 0.17 -16.84
C ASN A 50 0.09 1.31 -15.82
N LYS A 51 -0.55 1.27 -14.66
CA LYS A 51 -0.38 2.24 -13.59
C LYS A 51 1.00 2.06 -12.97
N VAL A 52 1.86 3.04 -13.21
CA VAL A 52 3.19 3.09 -12.60
C VAL A 52 3.02 3.33 -11.08
N PRO A 53 3.69 2.54 -10.21
CA PRO A 53 3.71 2.77 -8.78
C PRO A 53 4.10 4.22 -8.43
N TYR A 54 3.54 4.77 -7.37
CA TYR A 54 4.04 6.03 -6.82
C TYR A 54 5.36 5.80 -6.08
N PHE A 55 6.38 6.58 -6.44
CA PHE A 55 7.65 6.62 -5.73
C PHE A 55 7.44 7.05 -4.27
N ASN A 56 8.20 6.46 -3.35
CA ASN A 56 8.15 6.68 -1.91
C ASN A 56 6.80 6.39 -1.23
N ALA A 57 5.80 5.89 -1.96
CA ALA A 57 4.53 5.53 -1.36
C ALA A 57 4.61 4.16 -0.66
N PRO A 58 3.85 3.98 0.44
CA PRO A 58 3.90 2.78 1.24
C PRO A 58 3.40 1.56 0.48
N VAL A 59 4.05 0.43 0.73
CA VAL A 59 3.70 -0.88 0.16
C VAL A 59 3.18 -1.78 1.27
N TYR A 60 2.11 -2.49 0.96
CA TYR A 60 1.39 -3.36 1.88
C TYR A 60 1.31 -4.78 1.34
N LEU A 61 1.23 -5.73 2.27
CA LEU A 61 0.84 -7.11 1.99
C LEU A 61 -0.69 -7.27 1.96
N GLU A 62 -1.16 -8.44 1.55
CA GLU A 62 -2.59 -8.78 1.55
C GLU A 62 -3.23 -8.70 2.94
N ASN A 63 -2.45 -8.94 4.00
CA ASN A 63 -2.87 -8.78 5.39
C ASN A 63 -2.94 -7.30 5.84
N LYS A 64 -2.71 -6.33 4.92
CA LYS A 64 -2.62 -4.89 5.17
C LYS A 64 -1.45 -4.45 6.05
N GLU A 65 -0.47 -5.32 6.24
CA GLU A 65 0.77 -4.98 6.92
C GLU A 65 1.66 -4.15 5.99
N GLN A 66 2.11 -2.99 6.46
CA GLN A 66 3.07 -2.17 5.72
C GLN A 66 4.46 -2.81 5.82
N ILE A 67 5.07 -3.06 4.67
CA ILE A 67 6.39 -3.72 4.59
C ILE A 67 7.52 -2.76 4.27
N GLY A 68 7.20 -1.61 3.71
CA GLY A 68 8.18 -0.68 3.20
C GLY A 68 7.56 0.38 2.30
N LYS A 69 8.37 0.90 1.38
CA LYS A 69 7.98 1.91 0.40
C LYS A 69 8.64 1.65 -0.96
N VAL A 70 8.01 2.08 -2.04
CA VAL A 70 8.62 2.00 -3.39
C VAL A 70 9.82 2.93 -3.47
N ASP A 71 10.97 2.45 -3.96
CA ASP A 71 12.20 3.25 -4.08
C ASP A 71 12.58 3.49 -5.54
N GLU A 72 12.70 2.43 -6.33
CA GLU A 72 13.09 2.50 -7.74
C GLU A 72 12.08 1.79 -8.65
N ILE A 73 11.88 2.31 -9.86
CA ILE A 73 11.05 1.70 -10.90
C ILE A 73 11.91 1.61 -12.16
N PHE A 74 12.04 0.41 -12.72
CA PHE A 74 12.97 0.13 -13.82
C PHE A 74 12.44 -0.96 -14.75
N GLY A 75 12.98 -1.07 -15.96
CA GLY A 75 12.53 -2.04 -16.97
C GLY A 75 11.74 -1.41 -18.11
N GLN A 76 10.99 -2.23 -18.84
CA GLN A 76 10.27 -1.80 -20.05
C GLN A 76 8.86 -1.30 -19.70
N LEU A 77 8.30 -0.41 -20.53
CA LEU A 77 7.01 0.25 -20.25
C LEU A 77 5.81 -0.70 -20.04
N ARG A 78 5.88 -1.94 -20.55
CA ARG A 78 4.85 -2.99 -20.39
C ARG A 78 5.25 -4.12 -19.43
N ASP A 79 6.53 -4.20 -19.09
CA ASP A 79 7.12 -5.24 -18.24
C ASP A 79 8.21 -4.60 -17.38
N PHE A 80 7.77 -3.75 -16.46
CA PHE A 80 8.66 -3.08 -15.52
C PHE A 80 8.64 -3.78 -14.16
N TYR A 81 9.71 -3.54 -13.42
CA TYR A 81 9.98 -4.00 -12.09
C TYR A 81 10.10 -2.79 -11.18
N PHE A 82 9.95 -3.02 -9.89
CA PHE A 82 10.17 -1.98 -8.89
C PHE A 82 10.86 -2.58 -7.68
N SER A 83 11.72 -1.79 -7.05
CA SER A 83 12.28 -2.10 -5.75
C SER A 83 11.38 -1.53 -4.65
N VAL A 84 11.27 -2.28 -3.56
CA VAL A 84 10.65 -1.81 -2.33
C VAL A 84 11.72 -1.80 -1.26
N LYS A 85 11.97 -0.61 -0.73
CA LYS A 85 12.81 -0.41 0.43
C LYS A 85 12.07 -0.88 1.66
N LEU A 86 12.57 -1.93 2.28
CA LEU A 86 11.94 -2.54 3.44
C LEU A 86 12.11 -1.66 4.68
N SER A 87 11.13 -1.77 5.58
CA SER A 87 11.26 -1.24 6.94
C SER A 87 12.31 -2.03 7.73
N GLU A 88 12.98 -1.40 8.70
CA GLU A 88 14.08 -2.01 9.47
C GLU A 88 13.71 -3.30 10.22
N ASN A 89 12.42 -3.51 10.48
CA ASN A 89 11.88 -4.71 11.12
C ASN A 89 11.61 -5.88 10.16
N MET A 90 11.79 -5.69 8.86
CA MET A 90 11.52 -6.68 7.82
C MET A 90 12.81 -7.19 7.18
N LYS A 91 12.82 -8.48 6.80
CA LYS A 91 13.96 -9.11 6.12
C LYS A 91 13.56 -9.50 4.71
N ALA A 92 14.34 -9.11 3.70
CA ALA A 92 14.08 -9.45 2.30
C ALA A 92 13.94 -10.97 2.06
N SER A 93 14.66 -11.79 2.84
CA SER A 93 14.61 -13.25 2.75
C SER A 93 13.35 -13.89 3.35
N SER A 94 12.50 -13.15 4.07
CA SER A 94 11.27 -13.71 4.66
C SER A 94 10.10 -13.81 3.67
N PHE A 95 10.22 -13.13 2.53
CA PHE A 95 9.20 -13.08 1.49
C PHE A 95 9.23 -14.34 0.61
N LYS A 96 8.04 -14.80 0.20
CA LYS A 96 7.90 -15.96 -0.69
C LYS A 96 7.75 -15.49 -2.13
N LYS A 97 8.30 -16.26 -3.07
CA LYS A 97 8.06 -16.05 -4.51
C LYS A 97 6.56 -15.96 -4.79
N LEU A 98 6.19 -15.04 -5.69
CA LEU A 98 4.80 -14.79 -6.09
C LEU A 98 3.90 -14.21 -4.98
N GLN A 99 4.50 -13.72 -3.88
CA GLN A 99 3.75 -13.02 -2.84
C GLN A 99 3.28 -11.67 -3.38
N LYS A 100 1.98 -11.42 -3.32
CA LYS A 100 1.37 -10.19 -3.84
C LYS A 100 1.65 -9.02 -2.91
N VAL A 101 1.97 -7.90 -3.53
CA VAL A 101 2.17 -6.61 -2.88
C VAL A 101 1.20 -5.59 -3.48
N SER A 102 0.75 -4.68 -2.62
CA SER A 102 -0.27 -3.71 -2.97
C SER A 102 0.13 -2.31 -2.50
N GLN A 103 -0.38 -1.30 -3.19
CA GLN A 103 -0.17 0.10 -2.85
C GLN A 103 -1.52 0.80 -2.68
N VAL A 104 -1.57 1.75 -1.75
CA VAL A 104 -2.70 2.67 -1.62
C VAL A 104 -2.56 3.75 -2.68
N TYR A 105 -3.59 3.90 -3.51
CA TYR A 105 -3.71 5.02 -4.42
C TYR A 105 -4.71 6.00 -3.81
N ASP A 106 -4.21 7.17 -3.41
CA ASP A 106 -5.10 8.28 -3.06
C ASP A 106 -5.81 8.75 -4.34
N THR A 107 -7.15 8.73 -4.32
CA THR A 107 -8.00 9.27 -5.40
C THR A 107 -8.18 10.76 -5.28
#